data_AF-A0A1B9GKT4-F1
#
_entry.id   AF-A0A1B9GKT4-F1
#
_cell.length_a   1.000
_cell.length_b   1.000
_cell.length_c   1.000
_cell.angle_alpha   90.00
_cell.angle_beta   90.00
_cell.angle_gamma   90.00
#
_symmetry.space_group_name_H-M   'P 1'
#
loop_
_entity.id
_entity.type
_entity.pdbx_description
1 polymer ?
#
loop_
_entity_poly.entity_id
_entity_poly.type
_entity_poly.pdbx_seq_one_letter_code
_entity_poly.pdbx_strand_id
1 'polypeptide(L)'
;MSVTEEKKKLLQQYKNDDGHFSLVRNFRLADLITIMNGVCGTLSILTSARYLLLTSNLPGPPSAEALRTLYFAHLLPVLGFGFDALDGKVARWMGGGSMLGQEMDSLADLVSFGVAPATLAFTLGLRTPLDVAALLMFVSCGLARLARFNATVALIPSDESGKSKYFEGLPIPSSLFLTSMMAYWVSQGHYENGKHGGGNVPFGVRRLWVDQHGWGEVHVASFIFAVWGAMMVSKTLRVPVSSVNHVYFLSTKSSPSGLVFCCEYLLPLNSTPC
;
A
#
# COMPACT_ATOMS: atom_id res chain seq x y z
N MET A 1 -8.68 -3.93 35.27
CA MET A 1 -9.59 -4.66 34.36
C MET A 1 -8.71 -5.30 33.29
N SER A 2 -8.79 -6.63 33.07
CA SER A 2 -7.92 -7.26 32.08
C SER A 2 -8.30 -6.79 30.67
N VAL A 3 -7.31 -6.60 29.80
CA VAL A 3 -7.47 -6.14 28.40
C VAL A 3 -8.51 -6.98 27.63
N THR A 4 -8.63 -8.27 28.00
CA THR A 4 -9.62 -9.20 27.44
C THR A 4 -11.07 -8.84 27.79
N GLU A 5 -11.33 -8.35 29.00
CA GLU A 5 -12.68 -7.96 29.44
C GLU A 5 -13.13 -6.63 28.83
N GLU A 6 -12.18 -5.73 28.57
CA GLU A 6 -12.46 -4.48 27.85
C GLU A 6 -12.84 -4.75 26.38
N LYS A 7 -12.11 -5.64 25.69
CA LYS A 7 -12.48 -6.08 24.33
C LYS A 7 -13.86 -6.76 24.28
N LYS A 8 -14.20 -7.59 25.26
CA LYS A 8 -15.52 -8.22 25.34
C LYS A 8 -16.64 -7.19 25.51
N LYS A 9 -16.42 -6.17 26.35
CA LYS A 9 -17.38 -5.07 26.53
C LYS A 9 -17.57 -4.26 25.25
N LEU A 10 -16.49 -3.93 24.54
CA LEU A 10 -16.57 -3.23 23.26
C LEU A 10 -17.30 -4.04 22.18
N LEU A 11 -17.04 -5.36 22.11
CA LEU A 11 -17.77 -6.27 21.22
C LEU A 11 -19.26 -6.39 21.59
N GLN A 12 -19.58 -6.45 22.89
CA GLN A 12 -20.96 -6.45 23.35
C GLN A 12 -21.67 -5.12 23.08
N GLN A 13 -20.98 -4.00 23.23
CA GLN A 13 -21.52 -2.68 22.90
C GLN A 13 -21.78 -2.54 21.39
N TYR A 14 -20.91 -3.07 20.54
CA TYR A 14 -21.14 -3.14 19.09
C TYR A 14 -22.34 -4.03 18.72
N LYS A 15 -22.48 -5.19 19.38
CA LYS A 15 -23.60 -6.12 19.16
C LYS A 15 -24.96 -5.55 19.60
N ASN A 16 -24.99 -4.65 20.58
CA ASN A 16 -26.23 -4.08 21.11
C ASN A 16 -26.70 -2.80 20.40
N ASP A 17 -25.97 -2.31 19.40
CA ASP A 17 -26.33 -1.09 18.64
C ASP A 17 -27.21 -1.46 17.42
N ASP A 18 -28.42 -1.97 17.68
CA ASP A 18 -29.40 -2.47 16.68
C ASP A 18 -30.17 -1.34 15.92
N GLY A 19 -29.56 -0.16 15.76
CA GLY A 19 -30.15 0.92 14.98
C GLY A 19 -29.85 0.77 13.49
N HIS A 20 -30.84 1.05 12.61
CA HIS A 20 -30.74 0.93 11.14
C HIS A 20 -29.60 1.73 10.46
N PHE A 21 -28.80 2.50 11.22
CA PHE A 21 -27.60 3.23 10.79
C PHE A 21 -26.47 3.28 11.85
N SER A 22 -26.40 2.31 12.79
CA SER A 22 -25.41 2.35 13.88
C SER A 22 -23.95 2.33 13.39
N LEU A 23 -23.69 1.65 12.27
CA LEU A 23 -22.39 1.63 11.61
C LEU A 23 -21.96 3.03 11.14
N VAL A 24 -22.87 3.80 10.52
CA VAL A 24 -22.60 5.15 10.01
C VAL A 24 -22.48 6.17 11.15
N ARG A 25 -23.23 5.97 12.23
CA ARG A 25 -23.25 6.85 13.40
C ARG A 25 -21.98 6.75 14.27
N ASN A 26 -21.27 5.63 14.20
CA ASN A 26 -20.00 5.42 14.89
C ASN A 26 -18.75 5.80 14.06
N PHE A 27 -18.92 6.33 12.83
CA PHE A 27 -17.79 6.85 12.06
C PHE A 27 -17.21 8.10 12.71
N ARG A 28 -15.92 8.02 13.07
CA ARG A 28 -15.11 9.18 13.45
C ARG A 28 -14.59 9.84 12.18
N LEU A 29 -14.17 11.10 12.26
CA LEU A 29 -13.63 11.84 11.11
C LEU A 29 -12.44 11.12 10.45
N ALA A 30 -11.62 10.41 11.23
CA ALA A 30 -10.52 9.60 10.72
C ALA A 30 -11.01 8.47 9.80
N ASP A 31 -12.11 7.80 10.16
CA ASP A 31 -12.68 6.69 9.39
C ASP A 31 -13.18 7.17 8.01
N LEU A 32 -13.72 8.39 7.92
CA LEU A 32 -14.11 9.00 6.64
C LEU A 32 -12.90 9.28 5.73
N ILE A 33 -11.77 9.69 6.32
CA ILE A 33 -10.54 9.94 5.57
C ILE A 33 -9.92 8.62 5.09
N THR A 34 -9.98 7.57 5.90
CA THR A 34 -9.57 6.22 5.48
C THR A 34 -10.40 5.71 4.29
N ILE A 35 -11.71 5.97 4.26
CA ILE A 35 -12.54 5.66 3.08
C ILE A 35 -12.03 6.42 1.84
N MET A 36 -11.51 7.64 1.98
CA MET A 36 -10.93 8.37 0.84
C MET A 36 -9.67 7.70 0.28
N ASN A 37 -8.83 7.10 1.14
CA ASN A 37 -7.73 6.24 0.66
C ASN A 37 -8.28 5.09 -0.18
N GLY A 38 -9.24 4.32 0.33
CA GLY A 38 -9.85 3.21 -0.40
C GLY A 38 -10.54 3.63 -1.71
N VAL A 39 -11.17 4.81 -1.73
CA VAL A 39 -11.73 5.43 -2.95
C VAL A 39 -10.64 5.73 -3.97
N CYS A 40 -9.50 6.28 -3.55
CA CYS A 40 -8.38 6.53 -4.46
C CYS A 40 -7.85 5.23 -5.08
N GLY A 41 -7.61 4.19 -4.28
CA GLY A 41 -7.20 2.88 -4.79
C GLY A 41 -8.21 2.27 -5.76
N THR A 42 -9.49 2.31 -5.42
CA THR A 42 -10.57 1.80 -6.28
C THR A 42 -10.68 2.59 -7.59
N LEU A 43 -10.60 3.92 -7.54
CA LEU A 43 -10.58 4.76 -8.73
C LEU A 43 -9.36 4.47 -9.60
N SER A 44 -8.19 4.16 -9.02
CA SER A 44 -7.00 3.76 -9.78
C SER A 44 -7.27 2.49 -10.60
N ILE A 45 -7.94 1.50 -9.99
CA ILE A 45 -8.32 0.25 -10.66
C ILE A 45 -9.33 0.51 -11.79
N LEU A 46 -10.38 1.30 -11.51
CA LEU A 46 -11.41 1.61 -12.51
C LEU A 46 -10.87 2.43 -13.68
N THR A 47 -9.99 3.39 -13.42
CA THR A 47 -9.33 4.19 -14.46
C THR A 47 -8.33 3.36 -15.25
N SER A 48 -7.65 2.41 -14.61
CA SER A 48 -6.83 1.39 -15.28
C SER A 48 -7.66 0.53 -16.25
N ALA A 49 -8.83 0.06 -15.81
CA ALA A 49 -9.76 -0.67 -16.68
C ALA A 49 -10.26 0.20 -17.85
N ARG A 50 -10.55 1.48 -17.60
CA ARG A 50 -10.90 2.45 -18.65
C ARG A 50 -9.79 2.60 -19.69
N TYR A 51 -8.53 2.65 -19.26
CA TYR A 51 -7.39 2.69 -20.18
C TYR A 51 -7.34 1.46 -21.10
N LEU A 52 -7.57 0.26 -20.55
CA LEU A 52 -7.65 -0.97 -21.35
C LEU A 52 -8.78 -0.90 -22.39
N LEU A 53 -9.95 -0.38 -22.02
CA LEU A 53 -11.07 -0.21 -22.96
C LEU A 53 -10.74 0.78 -24.08
N LEU A 54 -10.01 1.85 -23.77
CA LEU A 54 -9.60 2.86 -24.75
C LEU A 54 -8.46 2.38 -25.68
N THR A 55 -7.78 1.29 -25.35
CA THR A 55 -6.61 0.78 -26.08
C THR A 55 -6.83 -0.58 -26.73
N SER A 56 -7.89 -1.31 -26.37
CA SER A 56 -8.15 -2.70 -26.78
C SER A 56 -8.29 -2.92 -28.29
N ASN A 57 -8.61 -1.90 -29.07
CA ASN A 57 -8.89 -2.03 -30.51
C ASN A 57 -8.05 -1.09 -31.41
N LEU A 58 -6.98 -0.48 -30.88
CA LEU A 58 -6.14 0.43 -31.68
C LEU A 58 -4.82 -0.26 -32.09
N PRO A 59 -4.51 -0.34 -33.40
CA PRO A 59 -3.20 -0.81 -33.89
C PRO A 59 -2.09 0.24 -33.77
N GLY A 60 -2.41 1.42 -33.22
CA GLY A 60 -1.50 2.57 -33.11
C GLY A 60 -1.26 3.00 -31.67
N PRO A 61 -0.45 4.06 -31.46
CA PRO A 61 -0.19 4.58 -30.12
C PRO A 61 -1.49 5.02 -29.44
N PRO A 62 -1.59 4.89 -28.10
CA PRO A 62 -2.77 5.30 -27.35
C PRO A 62 -3.14 6.76 -27.61
N SER A 63 -4.44 7.05 -27.64
CA SER A 63 -4.94 8.42 -27.76
C SER A 63 -4.46 9.29 -26.58
N ALA A 64 -4.44 10.61 -26.76
CA ALA A 64 -4.09 11.54 -25.68
C ALA A 64 -5.01 11.37 -24.45
N GLU A 65 -6.27 11.01 -24.67
CA GLU A 65 -7.22 10.70 -23.60
C GLU A 65 -6.87 9.42 -22.84
N ALA A 66 -6.46 8.36 -23.55
CA ALA A 66 -6.01 7.13 -22.93
C ALA A 66 -4.78 7.38 -22.05
N LEU A 67 -3.79 8.12 -22.55
CA LEU A 67 -2.60 8.47 -21.76
C LEU A 67 -2.94 9.31 -20.53
N ARG A 68 -3.83 10.30 -20.66
CA ARG A 68 -4.31 11.08 -19.50
C ARG A 68 -4.96 10.18 -18.44
N THR A 69 -5.77 9.22 -18.89
CA THR A 69 -6.41 8.23 -18.01
C THR A 69 -5.35 7.38 -17.28
N LEU A 70 -4.31 6.94 -17.99
CA LEU A 70 -3.23 6.14 -17.42
C LEU A 70 -2.40 6.94 -16.40
N TYR A 71 -2.05 8.19 -16.69
CA TYR A 71 -1.36 9.06 -15.73
C TYR A 71 -2.21 9.32 -14.48
N PHE A 72 -3.51 9.54 -14.67
CA PHE A 72 -4.43 9.73 -13.56
C PHE A 72 -4.53 8.47 -12.68
N ALA A 73 -4.56 7.28 -13.30
CA ALA A 73 -4.54 6.01 -12.58
C ALA A 73 -3.30 5.85 -11.69
N HIS A 74 -2.12 6.31 -12.13
CA HIS A 74 -0.88 6.29 -11.35
C HIS A 74 -0.85 7.34 -10.22
N LEU A 75 -1.50 8.49 -10.41
CA LEU A 75 -1.56 9.55 -9.40
C LEU A 75 -2.42 9.15 -8.19
N LEU A 76 -3.49 8.39 -8.41
CA LEU A 76 -4.48 8.09 -7.39
C LEU A 76 -3.92 7.35 -6.16
N PRO A 77 -3.08 6.30 -6.28
CA PRO A 77 -2.44 5.67 -5.11
C PRO A 77 -1.56 6.65 -4.31
N VAL A 78 -0.91 7.60 -4.98
CA VAL A 78 -0.10 8.64 -4.32
C VAL A 78 -1.00 9.58 -3.52
N LEU A 79 -2.17 9.94 -4.04
CA LEU A 79 -3.17 10.71 -3.30
C LEU A 79 -3.75 9.90 -2.13
N GLY A 80 -3.99 8.60 -2.34
CA GLY A 80 -4.42 7.66 -1.28
C GLY A 80 -3.45 7.65 -0.10
N PHE A 81 -2.14 7.65 -0.36
CA PHE A 81 -1.11 7.79 0.68
C PHE A 81 -1.15 9.13 1.40
N GLY A 82 -1.48 10.21 0.69
CA GLY A 82 -1.75 11.50 1.32
C GLY A 82 -2.91 11.41 2.32
N PHE A 83 -4.01 10.74 1.95
CA PHE A 83 -5.16 10.55 2.84
C PHE A 83 -4.86 9.62 4.01
N ASP A 84 -4.13 8.52 3.79
CA ASP A 84 -3.64 7.62 4.86
C ASP A 84 -2.77 8.38 5.88
N ALA A 85 -1.84 9.21 5.40
CA ALA A 85 -1.03 10.04 6.29
C ALA A 85 -1.83 11.09 7.08
N LEU A 86 -2.97 11.54 6.53
CA LEU A 86 -3.87 12.49 7.18
C LEU A 86 -4.78 11.82 8.20
N ASP A 87 -5.33 10.64 7.91
CA ASP A 87 -6.19 9.93 8.86
C ASP A 87 -5.43 9.59 10.15
N GLY A 88 -4.13 9.25 10.06
CA GLY A 88 -3.30 8.93 11.20
C GLY A 88 -3.04 10.15 12.07
N LYS A 89 -2.90 11.34 11.46
CA LYS A 89 -2.78 12.61 12.18
C LYS A 89 -4.10 12.97 12.87
N VAL A 90 -5.22 12.82 12.17
CA VAL A 90 -6.55 13.15 12.70
C VAL A 90 -6.94 12.20 13.84
N ALA A 91 -6.65 10.91 13.72
CA ALA A 91 -6.88 9.93 14.78
C ALA A 91 -6.09 10.27 16.06
N ARG A 92 -4.83 10.71 15.94
CA ARG A 92 -4.04 11.18 17.09
C ARG A 92 -4.62 12.44 17.71
N TRP A 93 -5.08 13.39 16.90
CA TRP A 93 -5.68 14.62 17.40
C TRP A 93 -7.01 14.38 18.13
N MET A 94 -7.80 13.39 17.71
CA MET A 94 -9.06 13.00 18.34
C MET A 94 -8.92 12.05 19.54
N GLY A 95 -7.70 11.84 20.03
CA GLY A 95 -7.44 11.01 21.21
C GLY A 95 -7.51 9.48 20.96
N GLY A 96 -7.32 9.03 19.71
CA GLY A 96 -7.22 7.61 19.35
C GLY A 96 -8.14 7.18 18.20
N GLY A 97 -7.76 6.10 17.50
CA GLY A 97 -8.55 5.46 16.44
C GLY A 97 -9.60 4.46 16.98
N SER A 98 -10.54 4.05 16.14
CA SER A 98 -11.51 2.98 16.47
C SER A 98 -10.96 1.61 16.03
N MET A 99 -11.37 0.51 16.69
CA MET A 99 -10.97 -0.85 16.26
C MET A 99 -11.49 -1.19 14.85
N LEU A 100 -12.71 -0.74 14.53
CA LEU A 100 -13.28 -0.89 13.21
C LEU A 100 -12.49 -0.10 12.16
N GLY A 101 -12.11 1.15 12.48
CA GLY A 101 -11.29 2.01 11.63
C GLY A 101 -9.94 1.40 11.31
N GLN A 102 -9.31 0.71 12.27
CA GLN A 102 -8.04 0.01 12.06
C GLN A 102 -8.16 -1.13 11.02
N GLU A 103 -9.25 -1.91 11.06
CA GLU A 103 -9.46 -2.96 10.05
C GLU A 103 -9.82 -2.36 8.70
N MET A 104 -10.66 -1.31 8.68
CA MET A 104 -11.03 -0.60 7.46
C MET A 104 -9.81 0.03 6.78
N ASP A 105 -8.86 0.52 7.56
CA ASP A 105 -7.59 1.06 7.11
C ASP A 105 -6.73 0.01 6.40
N SER A 106 -6.59 -1.16 7.00
CA SER A 106 -5.85 -2.26 6.37
C SER A 106 -6.51 -2.72 5.05
N LEU A 107 -7.84 -2.71 4.98
CA LEU A 107 -8.56 -3.01 3.73
C LEU A 107 -8.33 -1.92 2.67
N ALA A 108 -8.39 -0.65 3.06
CA ALA A 108 -8.11 0.48 2.16
C ALA A 108 -6.66 0.44 1.64
N ASP A 109 -5.70 0.17 2.51
CA ASP A 109 -4.29 0.02 2.19
C ASP A 109 -4.03 -1.14 1.22
N LEU A 110 -4.68 -2.28 1.42
CA LEU A 110 -4.56 -3.40 0.50
C LEU A 110 -5.04 -3.02 -0.91
N VAL A 111 -6.14 -2.28 -1.02
CA VAL A 111 -6.69 -1.84 -2.31
C VAL A 111 -5.76 -0.82 -2.96
N SER A 112 -5.34 0.21 -2.23
CA SER A 112 -4.53 1.32 -2.75
C SER A 112 -3.06 0.96 -3.03
N PHE A 113 -2.46 0.10 -2.21
CA PHE A 113 -1.04 -0.21 -2.25
C PHE A 113 -0.73 -1.66 -2.64
N GLY A 114 -1.72 -2.56 -2.65
CA GLY A 114 -1.57 -3.92 -3.16
C GLY A 114 -2.23 -4.07 -4.53
N VAL A 115 -3.55 -3.93 -4.58
CA VAL A 115 -4.35 -4.25 -5.78
C VAL A 115 -4.16 -3.21 -6.88
N ALA A 116 -4.16 -1.91 -6.56
CA ALA A 116 -4.00 -0.87 -7.56
C ALA A 116 -2.64 -0.94 -8.29
N PRO A 117 -1.46 -1.06 -7.61
CA PRO A 117 -0.18 -1.24 -8.30
C PRO A 117 -0.12 -2.51 -9.17
N ALA A 118 -0.68 -3.62 -8.70
CA ALA A 118 -0.75 -4.85 -9.50
C ALA A 118 -1.61 -4.65 -10.77
N THR A 119 -2.72 -3.94 -10.63
CA THR A 119 -3.60 -3.61 -11.76
C THR A 119 -2.89 -2.69 -12.76
N LEU A 120 -2.18 -1.66 -12.29
CA LEU A 120 -1.38 -0.78 -13.14
C LEU A 120 -0.36 -1.58 -13.96
N ALA A 121 0.38 -2.47 -13.32
CA ALA A 121 1.35 -3.34 -14.01
C ALA A 121 0.70 -4.18 -15.11
N PHE A 122 -0.46 -4.79 -14.81
CA PHE A 122 -1.25 -5.53 -15.80
C PHE A 122 -1.66 -4.65 -16.98
N THR A 123 -2.05 -3.40 -16.74
CA THR A 123 -2.41 -2.47 -17.82
C THR A 123 -1.26 -2.12 -18.73
N LEU A 124 -0.05 -2.04 -18.20
CA LEU A 124 1.17 -1.72 -18.98
C LEU A 124 1.63 -2.84 -19.89
N GLY A 125 1.20 -4.09 -19.66
CA GLY A 125 1.53 -5.24 -20.52
C GLY A 125 1.95 -6.52 -19.77
N LEU A 126 2.04 -6.51 -18.43
CA LEU A 126 2.32 -7.71 -17.62
C LEU A 126 1.10 -8.66 -17.60
N ARG A 127 0.84 -9.35 -18.71
CA ARG A 127 -0.38 -10.14 -18.94
C ARG A 127 -0.13 -11.62 -19.22
N THR A 128 1.13 -12.06 -19.26
CA THR A 128 1.41 -13.50 -19.40
C THR A 128 0.95 -14.26 -18.15
N PRO A 129 0.69 -15.58 -18.23
CA PRO A 129 0.30 -16.36 -17.06
C PRO A 129 1.28 -16.25 -15.88
N LEU A 130 2.58 -16.20 -16.17
CA LEU A 130 3.63 -16.05 -15.16
C LEU A 130 3.68 -14.64 -14.58
N ASP A 131 3.42 -13.60 -15.37
CA ASP A 131 3.30 -12.25 -14.84
C ASP A 131 2.13 -12.14 -13.87
N VAL A 132 0.97 -12.69 -14.25
CA VAL A 132 -0.22 -12.69 -13.38
C VAL A 132 0.07 -13.44 -12.08
N ALA A 133 0.77 -14.57 -12.14
CA ALA A 133 1.20 -15.29 -10.94
C ALA A 133 2.10 -14.43 -10.03
N ALA A 134 3.05 -13.68 -10.59
CA ALA A 134 3.92 -12.77 -9.84
C ALA A 134 3.14 -11.60 -9.22
N LEU A 135 2.18 -11.02 -9.95
CA LEU A 135 1.30 -9.96 -9.44
C LEU A 135 0.38 -10.47 -8.32
N LEU A 136 -0.17 -11.68 -8.45
CA LEU A 136 -0.98 -12.32 -7.41
C LEU A 136 -0.16 -12.61 -6.15
N MET A 137 1.08 -13.08 -6.32
CA MET A 137 2.03 -13.27 -5.22
C MET A 137 2.27 -11.95 -4.49
N PHE A 138 2.54 -10.86 -5.21
CA PHE A 138 2.72 -9.53 -4.63
C PHE A 138 1.52 -9.10 -3.78
N VAL A 139 0.30 -9.20 -4.31
CA VAL A 139 -0.93 -8.82 -3.58
C VAL A 139 -1.14 -9.71 -2.34
N SER A 140 -0.92 -11.02 -2.48
CA SER A 140 -1.06 -12.00 -1.40
C SER A 140 -0.04 -11.80 -0.28
N CYS A 141 1.20 -11.43 -0.63
CA CYS A 141 2.23 -11.03 0.32
C CYS A 141 1.83 -9.75 1.09
N GLY A 142 1.29 -8.74 0.40
CA GLY A 142 0.75 -7.53 1.03
C GLY A 142 -0.40 -7.83 1.99
N LEU A 143 -1.34 -8.69 1.59
CA LEU A 143 -2.44 -9.17 2.44
C LEU A 143 -1.91 -9.88 3.70
N ALA A 144 -1.00 -10.83 3.55
CA ALA A 144 -0.41 -11.56 4.68
C ALA A 144 0.36 -10.62 5.63
N ARG A 145 1.03 -9.61 5.08
CA ARG A 145 1.74 -8.57 5.84
C ARG A 145 0.79 -7.75 6.71
N LEU A 146 -0.32 -7.28 6.15
CA LEU A 146 -1.36 -6.52 6.87
C LEU A 146 -2.04 -7.37 7.94
N ALA A 147 -2.41 -8.62 7.60
CA ALA A 147 -3.01 -9.54 8.57
C ALA A 147 -2.10 -9.81 9.77
N ARG A 148 -0.78 -10.00 9.53
CA ARG A 148 0.22 -10.14 10.61
C ARG A 148 0.30 -8.88 11.47
N PHE A 149 0.26 -7.71 10.86
CA PHE A 149 0.31 -6.42 11.57
C PHE A 149 -0.90 -6.26 12.48
N ASN A 150 -2.13 -6.45 11.97
CA ASN A 150 -3.37 -6.34 12.75
C ASN A 150 -3.41 -7.36 13.89
N ALA A 151 -3.01 -8.62 13.64
CA ALA A 151 -2.94 -9.64 14.67
C ALA A 151 -1.92 -9.30 15.78
N THR A 152 -0.75 -8.75 15.41
CA THR A 152 0.30 -8.37 16.37
C THR A 152 -0.15 -7.21 17.26
N VAL A 153 -0.76 -6.18 16.68
CA VAL A 153 -1.34 -5.05 17.42
C VAL A 153 -2.46 -5.51 18.35
N ALA A 154 -3.24 -6.51 17.94
CA ALA A 154 -4.31 -7.05 18.78
C ALA A 154 -3.82 -7.92 19.96
N LEU A 155 -2.67 -8.60 19.83
CA LEU A 155 -2.20 -9.60 20.78
C LEU A 155 -1.11 -9.10 21.74
N ILE A 156 -0.37 -8.05 21.40
CA ILE A 156 0.69 -7.49 22.25
C ILE A 156 0.16 -6.23 22.94
N PRO A 157 -0.34 -6.31 24.18
CA PRO A 157 -0.49 -5.12 25.01
C PRO A 157 0.91 -4.55 25.25
N SER A 158 1.06 -3.24 25.13
CA SER A 158 2.31 -2.51 25.30
C SER A 158 2.95 -2.77 26.66
N ASP A 159 3.83 -3.78 26.72
CA ASP A 159 4.69 -4.05 27.87
C ASP A 159 5.87 -3.06 27.90
N GLU A 160 6.24 -2.67 29.12
CA GLU A 160 7.08 -1.54 29.54
C GLU A 160 8.53 -1.48 29.01
N SER A 161 8.95 -2.29 28.03
CA SER A 161 10.32 -2.22 27.46
C SER A 161 10.43 -1.59 26.07
N GLY A 162 9.30 -1.28 25.41
CA GLY A 162 9.17 -0.22 24.40
C GLY A 162 10.21 -0.08 23.27
N LYS A 163 10.98 -1.13 22.92
CA LYS A 163 11.96 -1.08 21.83
C LYS A 163 11.87 -2.31 20.95
N SER A 164 10.94 -2.32 20.00
CA SER A 164 11.10 -3.15 18.79
C SER A 164 12.27 -2.56 17.99
N LYS A 165 13.47 -3.09 18.23
CA LYS A 165 14.72 -2.60 17.63
C LYS A 165 14.76 -2.71 16.10
N TYR A 166 13.83 -3.48 15.51
CA TYR A 166 13.76 -3.75 14.07
C TYR A 166 12.31 -3.95 13.63
N PHE A 167 11.91 -3.32 12.52
CA PHE A 167 10.73 -3.71 11.77
C PHE A 167 11.12 -4.88 10.85
N GLU A 168 10.40 -6.00 10.95
CA GLU A 168 10.55 -7.13 10.03
C GLU A 168 9.80 -6.81 8.74
N GLY A 169 10.45 -6.76 7.58
CA GLY A 169 9.81 -6.61 6.26
C GLY A 169 9.39 -5.19 5.88
N LEU A 170 9.16 -4.97 4.58
CA LEU A 170 8.76 -3.66 4.04
C LEU A 170 7.31 -3.28 4.41
N PRO A 171 7.00 -1.99 4.62
CA PRO A 171 5.62 -1.52 4.81
C PRO A 171 4.87 -1.56 3.46
N ILE A 172 3.55 -1.77 3.47
CA ILE A 172 2.78 -1.86 2.22
C ILE A 172 2.84 -0.57 1.36
N PRO A 173 2.86 0.66 1.92
CA PRO A 173 3.01 1.88 1.11
C PRO A 173 4.36 1.99 0.38
N SER A 174 5.33 1.12 0.69
CA SER A 174 6.55 1.01 -0.12
C SER A 174 6.27 0.66 -1.58
N SER A 175 5.12 0.05 -1.90
CA SER A 175 4.70 -0.22 -3.27
C SER A 175 4.50 1.05 -4.11
N LEU A 176 4.40 2.23 -3.49
CA LEU A 176 4.42 3.50 -4.21
C LEU A 176 5.70 3.69 -5.01
N PHE A 177 6.82 3.10 -4.59
CA PHE A 177 8.04 3.08 -5.41
C PHE A 177 7.83 2.30 -6.71
N LEU A 178 7.08 1.18 -6.68
CA LEU A 178 6.70 0.45 -7.88
C LEU A 178 5.77 1.29 -8.76
N THR A 179 4.78 1.97 -8.16
CA THR A 179 3.88 2.88 -8.88
C THR A 179 4.65 4.04 -9.54
N SER A 180 5.59 4.67 -8.84
CA SER A 180 6.44 5.73 -9.39
C SER A 180 7.37 5.22 -10.48
N MET A 181 7.93 4.02 -10.31
CA MET A 181 8.74 3.35 -11.34
C MET A 181 7.92 3.10 -12.62
N MET A 182 6.69 2.59 -12.49
CA MET A 182 5.78 2.40 -13.61
C MET A 182 5.36 3.72 -14.25
N ALA A 183 5.09 4.77 -13.47
CA ALA A 183 4.81 6.10 -14.02
C ALA A 183 6.00 6.65 -14.81
N TYR A 184 7.23 6.38 -14.35
CA TYR A 184 8.42 6.70 -15.11
C TYR A 184 8.49 5.90 -16.43
N TRP A 185 8.19 4.60 -16.43
CA TRP A 185 8.10 3.80 -17.66
C TRP A 185 7.11 4.41 -18.66
N VAL A 186 5.93 4.83 -18.18
CA VAL A 186 4.94 5.51 -19.01
C VAL A 186 5.48 6.82 -19.60
N SER A 187 6.22 7.61 -18.81
CA SER A 187 6.86 8.86 -19.29
C SER A 187 7.87 8.64 -20.42
N GLN A 188 8.55 7.50 -20.41
CA GLN A 188 9.51 7.09 -21.45
C GLN A 188 8.83 6.43 -22.66
N GLY A 189 7.51 6.23 -22.62
CA GLY A 189 6.77 5.55 -23.68
C GLY A 189 6.80 4.02 -23.60
N HIS A 190 7.17 3.44 -22.45
CA HIS A 190 7.14 2.00 -22.19
C HIS A 190 5.78 1.56 -21.64
N TYR A 191 4.90 1.21 -22.56
CA TYR A 191 3.58 0.62 -22.32
C TYR A 191 3.16 -0.09 -23.60
N GLU A 192 2.31 -1.10 -23.47
CA GLU A 192 1.74 -1.87 -24.60
C GLU A 192 1.35 -0.95 -25.78
N ASN A 193 1.83 -1.25 -27.00
CA ASN A 193 1.63 -0.46 -28.22
C ASN A 193 2.21 0.98 -28.18
N GLY A 194 3.26 1.21 -27.38
CA GLY A 194 3.93 2.50 -27.25
C GLY A 194 4.79 2.96 -28.44
N LYS A 195 5.39 4.15 -28.29
CA LYS A 195 6.07 4.97 -29.32
C LYS A 195 7.17 4.28 -30.15
N HIS A 196 7.72 3.16 -29.69
CA HIS A 196 8.89 2.51 -30.30
C HIS A 196 8.54 1.35 -31.27
N GLY A 197 7.35 1.37 -31.88
CA GLY A 197 6.97 0.35 -32.88
C GLY A 197 6.62 -1.01 -32.27
N GLY A 198 5.80 -1.00 -31.21
CA GLY A 198 5.43 -2.19 -30.43
C GLY A 198 5.91 -2.09 -28.98
N GLY A 199 5.73 -0.92 -28.35
CA GLY A 199 6.25 -0.64 -27.00
C GLY A 199 5.91 -1.76 -26.02
N ASN A 200 6.94 -2.47 -25.58
CA ASN A 200 6.83 -3.48 -24.54
C ASN A 200 7.20 -2.86 -23.20
N VAL A 201 6.72 -3.51 -22.15
CA VAL A 201 7.22 -3.33 -20.79
C VAL A 201 8.76 -3.41 -20.79
N PRO A 202 9.47 -2.60 -19.98
CA PRO A 202 10.93 -2.64 -19.95
C PRO A 202 11.48 -4.05 -19.73
N PHE A 203 12.68 -4.30 -20.28
CA PHE A 203 13.39 -5.60 -20.25
C PHE A 203 12.80 -6.72 -21.11
N GLY A 204 11.60 -6.52 -21.68
CA GLY A 204 10.96 -7.42 -22.63
C GLY A 204 10.55 -8.77 -22.04
N VAL A 205 10.00 -9.60 -22.92
CA VAL A 205 9.58 -10.98 -22.59
C VAL A 205 10.80 -11.91 -22.65
N ARG A 206 10.89 -12.83 -21.70
CA ARG A 206 11.79 -13.99 -21.76
C ARG A 206 10.93 -15.24 -21.89
N ARG A 207 11.28 -16.07 -22.87
CA ARG A 207 10.65 -17.38 -23.06
C ARG A 207 11.50 -18.42 -22.33
N LEU A 208 11.00 -18.91 -21.21
CA LEU A 208 11.63 -19.91 -20.35
C LEU A 208 11.50 -21.33 -20.92
N TRP A 209 10.38 -21.63 -21.57
CA TRP A 209 10.17 -22.89 -22.29
C TRP A 209 9.21 -22.68 -23.47
N VAL A 210 9.35 -23.52 -24.50
CA VAL A 210 8.44 -23.53 -25.65
C VAL A 210 7.23 -24.36 -25.30
N ASP A 211 6.06 -23.72 -25.30
CA ASP A 211 4.77 -24.39 -25.11
C ASP A 211 3.77 -23.83 -26.12
N GLN A 212 2.83 -24.68 -26.55
CA GLN A 212 1.80 -24.38 -27.54
C GLN A 212 0.78 -23.36 -27.01
N HIS A 213 0.67 -23.25 -25.69
CA HIS A 213 -0.27 -22.36 -25.01
C HIS A 213 0.39 -21.10 -24.44
N GLY A 214 1.70 -20.89 -24.64
CA GLY A 214 2.41 -19.68 -24.20
C GLY A 214 2.71 -19.59 -22.69
N TRP A 215 2.66 -20.70 -21.94
CA TRP A 215 2.84 -20.68 -20.48
C TRP A 215 4.28 -20.37 -20.03
N GLY A 216 5.24 -20.48 -20.95
CA GLY A 216 6.65 -20.23 -20.69
C GLY A 216 7.11 -18.79 -20.92
N GLU A 217 6.20 -17.85 -21.16
CA GLU A 217 6.56 -16.44 -21.37
C GLU A 217 6.43 -15.65 -20.06
N VAL A 218 7.42 -14.82 -19.75
CA VAL A 218 7.41 -13.96 -18.58
C VAL A 218 8.13 -12.64 -18.88
N HIS A 219 7.58 -11.52 -18.42
CA HIS A 219 8.29 -10.25 -18.45
C HIS A 219 9.29 -10.19 -17.30
N VAL A 220 10.53 -9.78 -17.57
CA VAL A 220 11.52 -9.62 -16.49
C VAL A 220 11.04 -8.62 -15.42
N ALA A 221 10.23 -7.63 -15.84
CA ALA A 221 9.58 -6.68 -14.94
C ALA A 221 8.66 -7.33 -13.89
N SER A 222 8.05 -8.49 -14.15
CA SER A 222 7.15 -9.14 -13.18
C SER A 222 7.91 -9.77 -12.01
N PHE A 223 9.17 -10.15 -12.20
CA PHE A 223 10.05 -10.57 -11.09
C PHE A 223 10.26 -9.46 -10.07
N ILE A 224 10.24 -8.18 -10.48
CA ILE A 224 10.34 -7.05 -9.54
C ILE A 224 9.19 -7.11 -8.53
N PHE A 225 7.97 -7.41 -8.98
CA PHE A 225 6.80 -7.55 -8.12
C PHE A 225 6.89 -8.77 -7.20
N ALA A 226 7.31 -9.93 -7.72
CA ALA A 226 7.51 -11.13 -6.92
C ALA A 226 8.56 -10.92 -5.82
N VAL A 227 9.70 -10.31 -6.16
CA VAL A 227 10.76 -9.96 -5.21
C VAL A 227 10.26 -8.94 -4.19
N TRP A 228 9.50 -7.93 -4.62
CA TRP A 228 8.92 -6.95 -3.71
C TRP A 228 7.93 -7.57 -2.72
N GLY A 229 7.07 -8.47 -3.19
CA GLY A 229 6.18 -9.26 -2.34
C GLY A 229 6.94 -10.11 -1.33
N ALA A 230 7.99 -10.81 -1.77
CA ALA A 230 8.86 -11.57 -0.88
C ALA A 230 9.53 -10.68 0.18
N MET A 231 9.98 -9.48 -0.18
CA MET A 231 10.54 -8.49 0.76
C MET A 231 9.51 -7.97 1.79
N MET A 232 8.22 -7.91 1.46
CA MET A 232 7.17 -7.54 2.42
C MET A 232 6.98 -8.59 3.53
N VAL A 233 7.16 -9.88 3.21
CA VAL A 233 6.95 -11.00 4.15
C VAL A 233 8.25 -11.51 4.78
N SER A 234 9.41 -11.14 4.24
CA SER A 234 10.72 -11.60 4.71
C SER A 234 11.04 -11.15 6.14
N LYS A 235 11.44 -12.12 6.97
CA LYS A 235 11.96 -11.90 8.33
C LYS A 235 13.43 -11.44 8.36
N THR A 236 14.14 -11.59 7.24
CA THR A 236 15.57 -11.31 7.13
C THR A 236 15.85 -9.83 6.91
N LEU A 237 14.90 -9.09 6.32
CA LEU A 237 14.99 -7.64 6.13
C LEU A 237 14.63 -6.93 7.44
N ARG A 238 15.68 -6.52 8.17
CA ARG A 238 15.59 -5.67 9.36
C ARG A 238 15.84 -4.23 8.95
N VAL A 239 14.79 -3.45 8.70
CA VAL A 239 14.98 -2.04 8.34
C VAL A 239 15.24 -1.24 9.63
N PRO A 240 16.38 -0.52 9.75
CA PRO A 240 16.70 0.25 10.96
C PRO A 240 15.79 1.46 11.09
N VAL A 241 15.33 1.72 12.32
CA VAL A 241 14.34 2.77 12.66
C VAL A 241 14.81 4.18 12.22
N SER A 242 16.12 4.42 12.09
CA SER A 242 16.70 5.70 11.66
C SER A 242 16.45 6.07 10.19
N SER A 243 16.40 5.10 9.28
CA SER A 243 16.05 5.33 7.85
C SER A 243 14.54 5.28 7.61
N VAL A 244 13.82 4.71 8.58
CA VAL A 244 12.37 4.51 8.65
C VAL A 244 11.69 5.76 9.19
N ASN A 245 12.33 6.54 10.07
CA ASN A 245 11.72 7.73 10.69
C ASN A 245 11.21 8.78 9.69
N HIS A 246 11.82 8.97 8.52
CA HIS A 246 11.27 9.92 7.53
C HIS A 246 10.03 9.41 6.78
N VAL A 247 9.89 8.09 6.63
CA VAL A 247 8.78 7.44 5.92
C VAL A 247 7.65 7.01 6.87
N TYR A 248 8.00 6.67 8.13
CA TYR A 248 7.09 6.19 9.17
C TYR A 248 6.59 7.26 10.13
N PHE A 249 7.17 8.48 10.18
CA PHE A 249 6.56 9.59 10.95
C PHE A 249 5.12 9.91 10.48
N LEU A 250 4.75 9.43 9.29
CA LEU A 250 3.40 9.52 8.73
C LEU A 250 2.53 8.28 9.02
N SER A 251 3.10 7.13 9.40
CA SER A 251 2.41 5.81 9.47
C SER A 251 2.54 5.10 10.84
N THR A 252 2.80 5.82 11.95
CA THR A 252 2.54 5.27 13.29
C THR A 252 1.09 5.54 13.68
N LYS A 253 0.22 4.55 13.44
CA LYS A 253 -1.16 4.52 13.98
C LYS A 253 -1.14 3.91 15.39
N SER A 254 -1.84 4.61 16.28
CA SER A 254 -1.97 4.49 17.74
C SER A 254 -1.24 3.35 18.49
N SER A 255 -0.30 3.74 19.35
CA SER A 255 -0.20 3.17 20.71
C SER A 255 -0.90 4.15 21.67
N PRO A 256 -1.72 3.71 22.64
CA PRO A 256 -2.56 4.57 23.48
C PRO A 256 -1.80 5.31 24.60
N SER A 257 -0.47 5.25 24.65
CA SER A 257 0.34 5.96 25.63
C SER A 257 1.02 7.18 25.00
N GLY A 258 0.43 8.35 25.23
CA GLY A 258 0.95 9.65 24.82
C GLY A 258 2.30 9.96 25.48
N LEU A 259 3.39 9.57 24.82
CA LEU A 259 4.73 10.07 25.13
C LEU A 259 5.43 10.46 23.84
N VAL A 260 5.23 11.73 23.51
CA VAL A 260 6.03 12.51 22.58
C VAL A 260 7.45 12.57 23.13
N PHE A 261 8.42 11.93 22.47
CA PHE A 261 9.81 12.39 22.55
C PHE A 261 10.06 13.36 21.41
N CYS A 262 9.84 14.64 21.72
CA CYS A 262 10.47 15.75 21.05
C CYS A 262 11.98 15.62 21.34
N CYS A 263 12.81 15.43 20.31
CA CYS A 263 14.25 15.66 20.45
C CYS A 263 14.64 16.74 19.47
N GLU A 264 14.41 17.96 19.94
CA GLU A 264 15.05 19.19 19.54
C GLU A 264 16.56 18.95 19.49
N TYR A 265 17.14 18.85 18.29
CA TYR A 265 18.60 18.84 18.12
C TYR A 265 19.09 20.28 18.21
N LEU A 266 19.47 20.70 19.41
CA LEU A 266 20.40 21.80 19.60
C LEU A 266 21.80 21.35 19.10
N LEU A 267 22.44 22.26 18.36
CA LEU A 267 23.81 22.19 17.85
C LEU A 267 24.86 21.74 18.90
N PRO A 268 25.96 21.08 18.49
CA PRO A 268 27.09 20.85 19.37
C PRO A 268 28.02 22.07 19.31
N LEU A 269 28.08 22.86 20.38
CA LEU A 269 29.22 23.74 20.65
C LEU A 269 29.95 23.24 21.90
N ASN A 270 30.93 22.39 21.62
CA ASN A 270 32.26 22.34 22.23
C ASN A 270 32.52 23.34 23.37
N SER A 271 32.73 22.87 24.60
CA SER A 271 33.81 23.33 25.48
C SER A 271 33.95 22.45 26.73
N THR A 272 35.20 22.23 27.08
CA THR A 272 35.83 21.31 28.04
C THR A 272 35.55 21.60 29.52
N PRO A 273 35.83 20.63 30.42
CA PRO A 273 35.66 20.82 31.86
C PRO A 273 36.90 21.48 32.51
N CYS A 274 36.64 22.46 33.38
CA CYS A 274 37.47 22.84 34.52
C CYS A 274 36.51 23.13 35.68
#